data_AF-A0A956IQ68-F1
#
_entry.id   AF-A0A956IQ68-F1
#
_cell.length_a   1.000
_cell.length_b   1.000
_cell.length_c   1.000
_cell.angle_alpha   90.00
_cell.angle_beta   90.00
_cell.angle_gamma   90.00
#
_symmetry.space_group_name_H-M   'P 1'
#
loop_
_entity.id
_entity.type
_entity.pdbx_description
1 polymer ?
#
loop_
_entity_poly.entity_id
_entity_poly.type
_entity_poly.pdbx_seq_one_letter_code
_entity_poly.pdbx_strand_id
1 'polypeptide(L)' 'MTILKIAQLGEPVLRERAREVSPEEIGSPVLERLIDDMVETMRDADGAGLAAPQVYRSLRLCVIEVSGNPRYP' A
#
# COMPACT_ATOMS: atom_id res chain seq x y z
N MET A 1 -2.92 -14.04 3.14
CA MET A 1 -2.95 -12.59 2.92
C MET A 1 -4.05 -12.04 3.81
N THR A 2 -3.89 -10.79 4.25
CA THR A 2 -4.75 -10.14 5.23
C THR A 2 -5.16 -8.75 4.74
N ILE A 3 -6.43 -8.38 4.90
CA ILE A 3 -6.89 -7.01 4.68
C ILE A 3 -6.35 -6.09 5.78
N LEU A 4 -5.59 -5.07 5.38
CA LEU A 4 -5.00 -4.09 6.28
C LEU A 4 -5.97 -2.93 6.51
N LYS A 5 -5.91 -2.34 7.71
CA LYS A 5 -6.70 -1.14 8.03
C LYS A 5 -6.19 0.06 7.24
N ILE A 6 -7.09 0.72 6.50
CA ILE A 6 -6.80 1.96 5.80
C ILE A 6 -6.91 3.15 6.75
N ALA A 7 -5.80 3.88 6.91
CA ALA A 7 -5.70 5.13 7.63
C ALA A 7 -6.63 6.19 7.01
N GLN A 8 -7.30 6.94 7.86
CA GLN A 8 -8.25 7.98 7.45
C GLN A 8 -7.62 9.37 7.53
N LEU A 9 -8.24 10.35 6.87
CA LEU A 9 -7.78 11.73 6.90
C LEU A 9 -7.61 12.23 8.34
N GLY A 10 -6.44 12.80 8.64
CA GLY A 10 -6.09 13.28 9.98
C GLY A 10 -5.01 12.45 10.66
N GLU A 11 -4.84 11.19 10.26
CA GLU A 11 -3.82 10.29 10.80
C GLU A 11 -2.40 10.82 10.52
N PRO A 12 -1.50 10.90 11.53
CA PRO A 12 -0.15 11.46 11.37
C PRO A 12 0.69 10.78 10.29
N VAL A 13 0.56 9.46 10.14
CA VAL A 13 1.30 8.66 9.14
C VAL A 13 1.08 9.15 7.71
N LEU A 14 -0.06 9.78 7.41
CA LEU A 14 -0.37 10.34 6.09
C LEU A 14 0.32 11.69 5.82
N ARG A 15 0.93 12.31 6.83
CA ARG A 15 1.66 13.59 6.73
C ARG A 15 3.16 13.46 6.92
N GLU A 16 3.63 12.30 7.38
CA GLU A 16 5.05 12.02 7.57
C GLU A 16 5.73 11.65 6.25
N ARG A 17 7.01 12.03 6.12
CA ARG A 17 7.81 11.59 4.98
C ARG A 17 8.17 10.12 5.16
N ALA A 18 7.67 9.28 4.26
CA ALA A 18 7.99 7.86 4.25
C ALA A 18 9.48 7.58 3.99
N ARG A 19 10.01 6.56 4.68
CA ARG A 19 11.39 6.08 4.54
C ARG A 19 11.57 5.36 3.21
N GLU A 20 12.73 5.53 2.58
CA GLU A 20 13.10 4.72 1.41
C GLU A 20 13.27 3.25 1.79
N VAL A 21 12.79 2.35 0.93
CA VAL A 21 13.08 0.92 1.01
C VAL A 21 14.52 0.71 0.57
N SER A 22 15.34 0.04 1.37
CA SER A 22 16.73 -0.23 1.02
C SER A 22 16.83 -1.37 0.00
N PRO A 23 17.91 -1.45 -0.80
CA PRO A 23 18.08 -2.52 -1.78
C PRO A 23 18.01 -3.94 -1.17
N GLU A 24 18.47 -4.11 0.06
CA GLU A 24 18.48 -5.41 0.77
C GLU A 24 17.08 -5.84 1.22
N GLU A 25 16.14 -4.92 1.36
CA GLU A 25 14.74 -5.21 1.71
C GLU A 25 13.94 -5.73 0.50
N ILE A 26 14.40 -5.43 -0.72
CA ILE A 26 13.76 -5.84 -1.97
C ILE A 26 13.90 -7.37 -2.14
N GLY A 27 12.76 -8.06 -2.28
CA GLY A 27 12.71 -9.52 -2.32
C GLY A 27 12.80 -10.19 -0.94
N SER A 28 12.82 -9.40 0.15
CA SER A 28 12.71 -9.98 1.48
C SER A 28 11.30 -10.54 1.69
N PRO A 29 11.14 -11.68 2.41
CA PRO A 29 9.82 -12.25 2.67
C PRO A 29 8.88 -11.31 3.44
N VAL A 30 9.44 -10.36 4.19
CA VAL A 30 8.65 -9.35 4.92
C VAL A 30 8.06 -8.32 3.96
N LEU A 31 8.85 -7.83 3.01
CA LEU A 31 8.39 -6.86 2.03
C LEU A 31 7.40 -7.49 1.04
N GLU A 32 7.67 -8.72 0.60
CA GLU A 32 6.76 -9.47 -0.27
C GLU A 32 5.39 -9.68 0.39
N ARG A 33 5.36 -10.12 1.66
CA ARG A 33 4.10 -10.24 2.40
C ARG A 33 3.35 -8.91 2.54
N LEU A 34 4.06 -7.80 2.74
CA LEU A 34 3.42 -6.49 2.81
C LEU A 34 2.82 -6.08 1.46
N ILE A 35 3.54 -6.31 0.35
CA ILE A 35 3.05 -6.03 -1.00
C ILE A 35 1.77 -6.84 -1.26
N ASP A 36 1.81 -8.13 -0.94
CA ASP A 36 0.69 -9.05 -1.05
C ASP A 36 -0.55 -8.58 -0.28
N ASP A 37 -0.39 -8.23 1.00
CA ASP A 37 -1.47 -7.71 1.84
C ASP A 37 -1.98 -6.34 1.32
N MET A 38 -1.10 -5.49 0.77
CA MET A 38 -1.49 -4.21 0.17
C MET A 38 -2.29 -4.39 -1.13
N VAL A 39 -1.94 -5.35 -1.98
CA VAL A 39 -2.70 -5.67 -3.19
C VAL A 39 -4.09 -6.19 -2.83
N GLU A 40 -4.19 -7.09 -1.86
CA GLU A 40 -5.49 -7.60 -1.40
C GLU A 40 -6.35 -6.48 -0.81
N THR A 41 -5.77 -5.63 0.04
CA THR A 41 -6.46 -4.47 0.64
C THR A 41 -6.94 -3.47 -0.41
N MET A 42 -6.13 -3.21 -1.44
CA MET A 42 -6.50 -2.30 -2.53
C MET A 42 -7.72 -2.85 -3.30
N ARG A 43 -7.73 -4.15 -3.60
CA ARG A 43 -8.83 -4.81 -4.31
C ARG A 43 -10.11 -4.85 -3.47
N ASP A 44 -10.00 -5.16 -2.18
CA ASP A 44 -11.13 -5.13 -1.24
C ASP A 44 -11.78 -3.75 -1.13
N ALA A 45 -10.97 -2.68 -1.27
CA ALA A 45 -11.43 -1.30 -1.28
C ALA A 45 -11.87 -0.77 -2.66
N ASP A 46 -11.96 -1.63 -3.69
CA ASP A 46 -12.21 -1.24 -5.09
C ASP A 46 -11.29 -0.10 -5.59
N GLY A 47 -10.04 -0.07 -5.09
CA GLY A 47 -9.06 0.96 -5.34
C GLY A 47 -8.24 0.72 -6.61
N ALA A 48 -7.82 1.80 -7.27
CA ALA A 48 -6.88 1.76 -8.41
C ALA A 48 -5.40 1.73 -7.97
N GLY A 49 -5.14 1.96 -6.67
CA GLY A 49 -3.80 1.99 -6.10
C GLY A 49 -3.84 2.21 -4.59
N LEU A 50 -2.78 1.82 -3.91
CA LEU A 50 -2.62 1.96 -2.46
C LEU A 50 -1.15 2.20 -2.11
N ALA A 51 -0.88 3.23 -1.31
CA ALA A 51 0.46 3.53 -0.79
C ALA A 51 0.64 2.97 0.63
N ALA A 52 1.84 2.50 0.96
CA ALA A 52 2.13 1.88 2.26
C ALA A 52 1.76 2.77 3.48
N PRO A 53 1.93 4.11 3.46
CA PRO A 53 1.48 4.95 4.57
C PRO A 53 -0.02 4.85 4.86
N GLN A 54 -0.84 4.55 3.85
CA GLN A 54 -2.29 4.35 4.02
C GLN A 54 -2.61 3.09 4.85
N VAL A 55 -1.68 2.16 5.00
CA VAL A 55 -1.83 0.96 5.85
C VAL A 55 -0.90 1.01 7.08
N TYR A 56 -0.58 2.22 7.54
CA TYR A 56 0.31 2.47 8.68
C TYR A 56 1.71 1.85 8.52
N ARG A 57 2.23 1.84 7.29
CA ARG A 57 3.62 1.48 6.97
C ARG A 57 4.32 2.65 6.30
N SER A 58 5.15 3.37 7.05
CA SER A 58 5.84 4.57 6.56
C SER A 58 7.04 4.24 5.65
N LEU A 59 6.74 3.61 4.51
CA LEU A 59 7.69 3.20 3.47
C LEU A 59 7.32 3.84 2.13
N ARG A 60 8.31 4.17 1.32
CA ARG A 60 8.13 4.61 -0.07
C ARG A 60 7.85 3.40 -0.95
N LEU A 61 6.64 2.88 -0.82
CA LEU A 61 6.12 1.72 -1.53
C LEU A 61 4.67 2.02 -1.91
N CYS A 62 4.29 1.68 -3.14
CA CYS A 62 2.90 1.69 -3.58
C CYS A 62 2.63 0.49 -4.50
N VAL A 63 1.35 0.11 -4.54
CA VAL A 63 0.80 -0.85 -5.50
C VAL A 63 -0.23 -0.12 -6.36
N ILE A 64 -0.29 -0.46 -7.65
CA ILE A 64 -1.19 0.17 -8.62
C ILE A 64 -1.73 -0.95 -9.51
N GLU A 65 -3.04 -1.02 -9.69
CA GLU A 65 -3.72 -1.94 -10.58
C GLU A 65 -4.92 -1.24 -11.20
N VAL A 66 -5.00 -1.24 -12.53
CA VAL A 66 -6.16 -0.72 -13.25
C VAL A 66 -6.60 -1.80 -14.22
N SER A 67 -7.66 -2.52 -13.87
CA SER A 67 -8.31 -3.51 -14.72
C SER A 67 -9.81 -3.26 -14.70
N GLY A 68 -10.34 -2.65 -15.77
CA GLY A 68 -11.77 -2.39 -15.91
C GLY A 68 -12.38 -1.47 -14.83
N ASN A 69 -11.66 -0.44 -14.40
CA ASN A 69 -12.17 0.49 -13.39
C ASN A 69 -13.09 1.55 -14.05
N PRO A 70 -14.38 1.66 -13.67
CA PRO A 70 -15.29 2.65 -14.25
C PRO A 70 -14.84 4.11 -14.08
N ARG A 71 -14.03 4.38 -13.04
CA ARG A 71 -13.47 5.69 -12.73
C ARG A 71 -12.18 6.00 -13.53
N TYR A 72 -11.50 4.97 -14.01
CA TYR A 72 -10.24 5.04 -14.77
C TYR A 72 -10.30 4.06 -15.96
N PRO A 73 -11.08 4.39 -17.02
CA PRO A 73 -11.21 3.56 -18.22
C PRO A 73 -9.95 3.56 -19.10
#